data_AF-A0A3M2MCG9-F1
#
_entry.id   AF-A0A3M2MCG9-F1
#
_cell.length_a   1.000
_cell.length_b   1.000
_cell.length_c   1.000
_cell.angle_alpha   90.00
_cell.angle_beta   90.00
_cell.angle_gamma   90.00
#
_symmetry.space_group_name_H-M   'P 1'
#
loop_
_entity.id
_entity.type
_entity.pdbx_description
1 polymer ?
#
loop_
_entity_poly.entity_id
_entity_poly.type
_entity_poly.pdbx_seq_one_letter_code
_entity_poly.pdbx_strand_id
1 'polypeptide(L)'
;MSLWIGAMVAGGLLAAPPVSAEERADEGERDRVVLDGGHLDLAARLDEGELTFQVKDGTTPGEEVWREPNDVILHFDPRHAWEIPESGAGRIPEQVGRPGDTLWVDHSVTNGPDLLWPGWNTEEVPSGNVSTPITATFSDVARPDGFFLGQWRDDPELGNVVGIDIDGTQPEPGAVELRPGVHAHPLWFFTEEGVYRIRLEMSATLSTGERVADTGTLTAVVGDTDPDEVELPAPEEPGEPEEPEEPEEPGDADGGEAGGAGDSGGSAGTSAGEGAAGGPPADTSAGPSNVGDSGTGDSSGELAETGSDAVLLGGGALLLLTAGAGLVAVIRRRQRTRID
;
A
#
# COMPACT_ATOMS: atom_id res chain seq x y z
N MET A 1 86.35 12.44 -17.50
CA MET A 1 85.98 11.43 -16.50
C MET A 1 84.87 12.03 -15.65
N SER A 2 83.66 11.45 -15.73
CA SER A 2 82.60 11.27 -14.69
C SER A 2 82.25 12.43 -13.74
N LEU A 3 81.03 12.73 -13.27
CA LEU A 3 79.65 12.18 -13.22
C LEU A 3 78.81 13.35 -12.58
N TRP A 4 77.68 13.81 -13.15
CA TRP A 4 76.25 13.53 -12.77
C TRP A 4 75.67 14.03 -11.41
N ILE A 5 74.54 14.76 -11.57
CA ILE A 5 73.23 14.84 -10.83
C ILE A 5 73.13 15.35 -9.38
N GLY A 6 72.22 16.31 -9.22
CA GLY A 6 71.39 16.46 -8.01
C GLY A 6 70.33 17.56 -8.15
N ALA A 7 69.24 17.31 -8.89
CA ALA A 7 68.06 18.17 -8.92
C ALA A 7 67.00 17.64 -7.93
N MET A 8 66.49 18.51 -7.06
CA MET A 8 65.28 18.26 -6.27
C MET A 8 64.33 19.46 -6.45
N VAL A 9 63.18 19.19 -7.06
CA VAL A 9 62.04 20.09 -7.18
C VAL A 9 61.14 19.84 -5.98
N ALA A 10 60.89 20.87 -5.16
CA ALA A 10 59.86 20.83 -4.13
C ALA A 10 58.56 21.40 -4.73
N GLY A 11 57.54 20.55 -4.91
CA GLY A 11 56.19 20.96 -5.28
C GLY A 11 55.44 21.48 -4.05
N GLY A 12 54.87 22.68 -4.18
CA GLY A 12 53.99 23.27 -3.18
C GLY A 12 52.59 22.65 -3.24
N LEU A 13 52.08 22.24 -2.08
CA LEU A 13 50.72 21.76 -1.88
C LEU A 13 49.77 22.97 -1.79
N LEU A 14 48.84 23.10 -2.74
CA LEU A 14 47.72 24.05 -2.66
C LEU A 14 46.71 23.54 -1.62
N ALA A 15 46.49 24.30 -0.55
CA ALA A 15 45.43 24.06 0.42
C ALA A 15 44.09 24.56 -0.14
N ALA A 16 43.09 23.69 -0.18
CA ALA A 16 41.70 24.04 -0.50
C ALA A 16 41.05 24.82 0.67
N PRO A 17 40.11 25.74 0.40
CA PRO A 17 39.41 26.48 1.46
C PRO A 17 38.49 25.55 2.26
N PRO A 18 38.21 25.84 3.54
CA PRO A 18 37.25 25.07 4.32
C PRO A 18 35.85 25.28 3.73
N VAL A 19 35.16 24.17 3.46
CA VAL A 19 33.74 24.17 3.11
C VAL A 19 32.99 24.70 4.32
N SER A 20 32.30 25.83 4.16
CA SER A 20 31.37 26.33 5.16
C SER A 20 30.37 25.24 5.49
N ALA A 21 30.20 24.94 6.77
CA ALA A 21 29.06 24.17 7.25
C ALA A 21 27.80 24.92 6.80
N GLU A 22 27.08 24.33 5.84
CA GLU A 22 25.71 24.72 5.57
C GLU A 22 24.94 24.61 6.89
N GLU A 23 24.26 25.72 7.16
CA GLU A 23 23.37 25.95 8.28
C GLU A 23 22.38 24.79 8.32
N ARG A 24 22.51 23.91 9.34
CA ARG A 24 21.44 22.97 9.67
C ARG A 24 20.21 23.83 9.92
N ALA A 25 19.25 23.78 9.00
CA ALA A 25 17.92 24.27 9.26
C ALA A 25 17.45 23.64 10.59
N ASP A 26 16.92 24.49 11.45
CA ASP A 26 16.23 24.11 12.68
C ASP A 26 14.96 23.36 12.23
N GLU A 27 15.09 22.07 11.92
CA GLU A 27 13.95 21.16 11.75
C GLU A 27 13.19 21.22 13.07
N GLY A 28 11.96 21.73 13.05
CA GLY A 28 11.08 21.72 14.21
C GLY A 28 11.04 20.32 14.83
N GLU A 29 10.91 20.26 16.16
CA GLU A 29 10.89 19.00 16.92
C GLU A 29 9.85 18.03 16.31
N ARG A 30 10.34 17.02 15.59
CA ARG A 30 9.50 15.98 14.99
C ARG A 30 8.78 15.20 16.07
N ASP A 31 7.51 14.88 15.87
CA ASP A 31 6.72 14.12 16.85
C ASP A 31 6.92 12.62 16.65
N ARG A 32 8.16 12.16 16.86
CA ARG A 32 8.50 10.74 16.75
C ARG A 32 7.62 9.92 17.70
N VAL A 33 6.89 8.97 17.14
CA VAL A 33 6.07 8.03 17.91
C VAL A 33 6.31 6.59 17.46
N VAL A 34 6.27 5.67 18.43
CA VAL A 34 6.22 4.23 18.17
C VAL A 34 4.82 3.75 18.53
N LEU A 35 4.12 3.16 17.56
CA LEU A 35 2.83 2.52 17.74
C LEU A 35 3.07 1.02 17.73
N ASP A 36 2.69 0.30 18.78
CA ASP A 36 2.95 -1.15 18.96
C ASP A 36 1.69 -1.97 19.32
N GLY A 37 0.51 -1.34 19.30
CA GLY A 37 -0.76 -1.99 19.55
C GLY A 37 -1.96 -1.08 19.31
N GLY A 38 -3.08 -1.66 18.89
CA GLY A 38 -4.33 -0.93 18.69
C GLY A 38 -4.64 -0.58 17.25
N HIS A 39 -5.77 0.09 17.07
CA HIS A 39 -6.30 0.46 15.76
C HIS A 39 -5.65 1.73 15.23
N LEU A 40 -5.28 1.74 13.95
CA LEU A 40 -4.86 2.93 13.24
C LEU A 40 -5.21 2.77 11.76
N ASP A 41 -5.30 3.86 11.02
CA ASP A 41 -5.50 3.79 9.58
C ASP A 41 -4.51 4.69 8.83
N LEU A 42 -4.04 4.20 7.68
CA LEU A 42 -3.40 5.01 6.65
C LEU A 42 -4.51 5.76 5.92
N ALA A 43 -4.51 7.09 6.03
CA ALA A 43 -5.69 7.89 5.74
C ALA A 43 -5.44 8.99 4.72
N ALA A 44 -6.33 9.07 3.73
CA ALA A 44 -6.44 10.24 2.86
C ALA A 44 -7.43 11.23 3.49
N ARG A 45 -7.04 12.50 3.55
CA ARG A 45 -7.92 13.61 3.97
C ARG A 45 -7.95 14.65 2.88
N LEU A 46 -9.12 15.21 2.62
CA LEU A 46 -9.29 16.27 1.62
C LEU A 46 -9.91 17.50 2.26
N ASP A 47 -9.11 18.54 2.45
CA ASP A 47 -9.52 19.82 3.02
C ASP A 47 -9.23 20.95 2.02
N GLU A 48 -10.21 21.80 1.76
CA GLU A 48 -10.09 22.95 0.85
C GLU A 48 -9.46 22.67 -0.55
N GLY A 49 -9.52 21.43 -1.03
CA GLY A 49 -8.95 21.01 -2.32
C GLY A 49 -7.54 20.44 -2.24
N GLU A 50 -6.96 20.35 -1.05
CA GLU A 50 -5.66 19.75 -0.78
C GLU A 50 -5.85 18.34 -0.20
N LEU A 51 -5.27 17.34 -0.87
CA LEU A 51 -5.22 15.99 -0.34
C LEU A 51 -3.98 15.85 0.53
N THR A 52 -4.16 15.31 1.74
CA THR A 52 -3.07 14.98 2.67
C THR A 52 -3.14 13.50 3.05
N PHE A 53 -1.98 12.85 3.09
CA PHE A 53 -1.81 11.49 3.58
C PHE A 53 -1.30 11.55 5.02
N GLN A 54 -2.10 11.01 5.95
CA GLN A 54 -1.75 10.98 7.37
C GLN A 54 -2.02 9.62 7.99
N VAL A 55 -1.37 9.35 9.12
CA VAL A 55 -1.74 8.22 9.99
C VAL A 55 -2.81 8.70 10.97
N LYS A 56 -3.99 8.08 10.92
CA LYS A 56 -5.04 8.23 11.92
C LYS A 56 -4.74 7.30 13.09
N ASP A 57 -4.03 7.79 14.09
CA ASP A 57 -3.68 7.03 15.29
C ASP A 57 -4.87 6.97 16.25
N GLY A 58 -5.52 5.80 16.30
CA GLY A 58 -6.59 5.44 17.23
C GLY A 58 -6.14 4.40 18.25
N THR A 59 -4.84 4.28 18.51
CA THR A 59 -4.27 3.22 19.37
C THR A 59 -4.71 3.35 20.82
N THR A 60 -5.05 4.57 21.24
CA THR A 60 -5.63 4.85 22.56
C THR A 60 -7.15 4.97 22.45
N PRO A 61 -7.93 4.11 23.12
CA PRO A 61 -9.39 4.13 23.00
C PRO A 61 -10.03 5.48 23.35
N GLY A 62 -10.73 6.06 22.39
CA GLY A 62 -11.42 7.35 22.55
C GLY A 62 -10.56 8.58 22.29
N GLU A 63 -9.31 8.39 21.87
CA GLU A 63 -8.41 9.44 21.42
C GLU A 63 -8.03 9.18 19.96
N GLU A 64 -8.11 10.21 19.13
CA GLU A 64 -7.69 10.17 17.73
C GLU A 64 -6.64 11.26 17.53
N VAL A 65 -5.45 10.87 17.05
CA VAL A 65 -4.34 11.77 16.75
C VAL A 65 -3.97 11.62 15.28
N TRP A 66 -3.89 12.74 14.57
CA TRP A 66 -3.41 12.76 13.19
C TRP A 66 -1.91 12.96 13.19
N ARG A 67 -1.18 12.06 12.51
CA ARG A 67 0.29 12.05 12.53
C ARG A 67 0.86 12.03 11.12
N GLU A 68 2.02 12.65 10.99
CA GLU A 68 2.83 12.60 9.79
C GLU A 68 3.41 11.19 9.58
N PRO A 69 3.20 10.53 8.43
CA PRO A 69 3.71 9.18 8.18
C PRO A 69 5.22 9.02 8.45
N ASN A 70 6.02 10.05 8.14
CA ASN A 70 7.48 10.04 8.30
C ASN A 70 7.94 10.11 9.76
N ASP A 71 7.04 10.46 10.68
CA ASP A 71 7.30 10.55 12.12
C ASP A 71 6.80 9.32 12.91
N VAL A 72 6.11 8.40 12.24
CA VAL A 72 5.50 7.21 12.85
C VAL A 72 6.33 5.95 12.59
N ILE A 73 6.54 5.18 13.65
CA ILE A 73 7.03 3.81 13.59
C ILE A 73 5.88 2.86 13.91
N LEU A 74 5.56 1.96 12.97
CA LEU A 74 4.66 0.84 13.16
C LEU A 74 5.47 -0.37 13.62
N HIS A 75 5.35 -0.74 14.88
CA HIS A 75 6.11 -1.83 15.48
C HIS A 75 5.31 -3.14 15.50
N PHE A 76 5.55 -3.99 14.50
CA PHE A 76 5.09 -5.38 14.45
C PHE A 76 6.01 -6.25 15.31
N ASP A 77 5.91 -6.05 16.62
CA ASP A 77 6.75 -6.71 17.63
C ASP A 77 6.57 -8.25 17.64
N PRO A 78 7.32 -9.01 18.48
CA PRO A 78 7.25 -10.47 18.49
C PRO A 78 5.87 -11.07 18.78
N ARG A 79 4.90 -10.30 19.30
CA ARG A 79 3.51 -10.75 19.48
C ARG A 79 2.75 -10.85 18.15
N HIS A 80 3.27 -10.22 17.08
CA HIS A 80 2.75 -10.33 15.72
C HIS A 80 3.18 -11.62 15.01
N ALA A 81 4.11 -12.38 15.61
CA ALA A 81 4.59 -13.63 15.03
C ALA A 81 3.47 -14.68 14.93
N TRP A 82 3.33 -15.27 13.75
CA TRP A 82 2.36 -16.30 13.41
C TRP A 82 3.00 -17.36 12.53
N GLU A 83 2.90 -18.62 12.95
CA GLU A 83 3.34 -19.77 12.14
C GLU A 83 2.23 -20.18 11.19
N ILE A 84 2.54 -20.27 9.89
CA ILE A 84 1.59 -20.72 8.88
C ILE A 84 1.20 -22.18 9.19
N PRO A 85 -0.07 -22.49 9.51
CA PRO A 85 -0.48 -23.85 9.82
C PRO A 85 -0.45 -24.73 8.56
N GLU A 86 -0.40 -26.04 8.72
CA GLU A 86 -0.54 -27.02 7.62
C GLU A 86 -1.80 -26.78 6.77
N SER A 87 -2.89 -26.31 7.38
CA SER A 87 -4.12 -25.94 6.66
C SER A 87 -3.98 -24.69 5.77
N GLY A 88 -2.90 -23.94 5.89
CA GLY A 88 -2.56 -22.79 5.05
C GLY A 88 -2.04 -23.18 3.67
N ALA A 89 -1.68 -24.46 3.44
CA ALA A 89 -1.22 -24.92 2.14
C ALA A 89 -2.24 -24.61 1.03
N GLY A 90 -1.80 -23.86 0.01
CA GLY A 90 -2.64 -23.40 -1.10
C GLY A 90 -3.62 -22.27 -0.76
N ARG A 91 -3.78 -21.91 0.52
CA ARG A 91 -4.61 -20.78 0.96
C ARG A 91 -3.81 -19.51 1.18
N ILE A 92 -2.54 -19.66 1.57
CA ILE A 92 -1.56 -18.58 1.57
C ILE A 92 -0.73 -18.72 0.29
N PRO A 93 -0.59 -17.66 -0.52
CA PRO A 93 0.23 -17.69 -1.71
C PRO A 93 1.68 -18.06 -1.40
N GLU A 94 2.29 -18.90 -2.22
CA GLU A 94 3.63 -19.44 -1.95
C GLU A 94 4.72 -18.35 -1.88
N GLN A 95 4.51 -17.19 -2.52
CA GLN A 95 5.45 -16.06 -2.42
C GLN A 95 5.45 -15.42 -1.02
N VAL A 96 4.38 -15.55 -0.25
CA VAL A 96 4.32 -15.06 1.14
C VAL A 96 4.94 -16.08 2.09
N GLY A 97 4.66 -17.37 1.89
CA GLY A 97 5.26 -18.42 2.70
C GLY A 97 4.60 -19.78 2.54
N ARG A 98 5.13 -20.77 3.26
CA ARG A 98 4.68 -22.17 3.27
C ARG A 98 4.36 -22.61 4.71
N PRO A 99 3.56 -23.67 4.90
CA PRO A 99 3.32 -24.22 6.22
C PRO A 99 4.61 -24.47 7.02
N GLY A 100 4.61 -24.03 8.28
CA GLY A 100 5.78 -24.06 9.18
C GLY A 100 6.65 -22.81 9.12
N ASP A 101 6.50 -21.94 8.12
CA ASP A 101 7.17 -20.64 8.12
C ASP A 101 6.53 -19.71 9.16
N THR A 102 7.33 -18.83 9.76
CA THR A 102 6.86 -17.77 10.68
C THR A 102 6.79 -16.45 9.94
N LEU A 103 5.66 -15.76 10.06
CA LEU A 103 5.40 -14.42 9.54
C LEU A 103 5.09 -13.46 10.69
N TRP A 104 5.15 -12.15 10.43
CA TRP A 104 4.57 -11.12 11.30
C TRP A 104 3.35 -10.51 10.61
N VAL A 105 2.19 -10.59 11.26
CA VAL A 105 0.88 -10.26 10.64
C VAL A 105 0.00 -9.41 11.57
N ASP A 106 -0.95 -8.67 10.99
CA ASP A 106 -1.96 -7.87 11.71
C ASP A 106 -3.14 -8.73 12.22
N HIS A 107 -2.86 -9.71 13.07
CA HIS A 107 -3.89 -10.63 13.59
C HIS A 107 -4.67 -10.14 14.82
N SER A 108 -4.92 -8.83 14.94
CA SER A 108 -5.63 -8.23 16.09
C SER A 108 -7.06 -8.79 16.24
N VAL A 109 -7.78 -8.97 15.14
CA VAL A 109 -9.18 -9.45 15.12
C VAL A 109 -9.29 -10.87 15.67
N THR A 110 -8.25 -11.69 15.49
CA THR A 110 -8.24 -13.10 15.94
C THR A 110 -7.56 -13.29 17.30
N ASN A 111 -6.60 -12.45 17.67
CA ASN A 111 -5.74 -12.67 18.84
C ASN A 111 -5.84 -11.60 19.94
N GLY A 112 -6.55 -10.49 19.71
CA GLY A 112 -6.88 -9.47 20.71
C GLY A 112 -6.53 -8.04 20.29
N PRO A 113 -7.12 -7.03 20.96
CA PRO A 113 -6.98 -5.62 20.59
C PRO A 113 -5.58 -5.02 20.86
N ASP A 114 -4.70 -5.77 21.52
CA ASP A 114 -3.38 -5.29 21.96
C ASP A 114 -2.31 -5.34 20.87
N LEU A 115 -2.67 -5.74 19.65
CA LEU A 115 -1.80 -5.82 18.48
C LEU A 115 -2.13 -4.70 17.51
N LEU A 116 -1.14 -4.28 16.73
CA LEU A 116 -1.38 -3.30 15.70
C LEU A 116 -2.42 -3.82 14.71
N TRP A 117 -3.29 -2.92 14.31
CA TRP A 117 -4.30 -3.17 13.30
C TRP A 117 -4.39 -2.00 12.33
N PRO A 118 -3.46 -1.93 11.35
CA PRO A 118 -3.41 -0.85 10.38
C PRO A 118 -4.40 -1.06 9.24
N GLY A 119 -5.26 -0.07 9.02
CA GLY A 119 -6.26 -0.07 7.95
C GLY A 119 -6.06 1.02 6.91
N TRP A 120 -7.05 1.14 6.04
CA TRP A 120 -7.30 2.22 5.11
C TRP A 120 -8.43 3.11 5.64
N ASN A 121 -8.27 4.43 5.53
CA ASN A 121 -9.35 5.37 5.82
C ASN A 121 -9.45 6.47 4.74
N THR A 122 -10.63 6.64 4.16
CA THR A 122 -10.95 7.75 3.24
C THR A 122 -12.23 8.46 3.65
N GLU A 123 -12.64 8.34 4.92
CA GLU A 123 -13.83 8.98 5.48
C GLU A 123 -13.73 10.51 5.45
N GLU A 124 -12.51 11.03 5.53
CA GLU A 124 -12.17 12.45 5.40
C GLU A 124 -12.09 12.93 3.94
N VAL A 125 -12.53 12.11 2.98
CA VAL A 125 -12.68 12.50 1.57
C VAL A 125 -14.18 12.52 1.21
N PRO A 126 -14.80 13.70 1.04
CA PRO A 126 -16.20 13.77 0.62
C PRO A 126 -16.36 13.29 -0.83
N SER A 127 -17.29 12.36 -1.06
CA SER A 127 -17.51 11.75 -2.38
C SER A 127 -17.86 12.73 -3.51
N GLY A 128 -18.40 13.91 -3.21
CA GLY A 128 -18.70 14.95 -4.19
C GLY A 128 -17.49 15.81 -4.61
N ASN A 129 -16.36 15.68 -3.91
CA ASN A 129 -15.17 16.51 -4.13
C ASN A 129 -14.15 15.85 -5.07
N VAL A 130 -14.29 14.55 -5.33
CA VAL A 130 -13.42 13.79 -6.25
C VAL A 130 -14.24 13.16 -7.39
N SER A 131 -13.59 12.95 -8.53
CA SER A 131 -14.14 12.29 -9.72
C SER A 131 -13.60 10.88 -9.93
N THR A 132 -12.57 10.48 -9.19
CA THR A 132 -11.97 9.14 -9.17
C THR A 132 -11.99 8.57 -7.75
N PRO A 133 -11.78 7.25 -7.58
CA PRO A 133 -11.30 6.71 -6.31
C PRO A 133 -9.99 7.40 -5.87
N ILE A 134 -9.67 7.26 -4.58
CA ILE A 134 -8.34 7.53 -4.05
C ILE A 134 -7.47 6.33 -4.42
N THR A 135 -6.35 6.55 -5.08
CA THR A 135 -5.36 5.52 -5.39
C THR A 135 -4.23 5.60 -4.38
N ALA A 136 -3.99 4.51 -3.66
CA ALA A 136 -2.86 4.33 -2.75
C ALA A 136 -1.77 3.51 -3.47
N THR A 137 -0.71 4.17 -3.93
CA THR A 137 0.37 3.59 -4.73
C THR A 137 1.61 3.36 -3.89
N PHE A 138 2.07 2.11 -3.82
CA PHE A 138 3.32 1.74 -3.16
C PHE A 138 4.45 1.90 -4.16
N SER A 139 5.20 2.99 -4.05
CA SER A 139 6.23 3.37 -5.03
C SER A 139 7.59 2.76 -4.73
N ASP A 140 7.90 2.53 -3.44
CA ASP A 140 9.10 1.83 -3.02
C ASP A 140 8.88 1.13 -1.69
N VAL A 141 9.49 -0.05 -1.53
CA VAL A 141 9.55 -0.76 -0.26
C VAL A 141 11.00 -1.15 -0.01
N ALA A 142 11.67 -0.36 0.81
CA ALA A 142 13.06 -0.62 1.16
C ALA A 142 13.17 -1.82 2.10
N ARG A 143 14.26 -2.56 1.90
CA ARG A 143 14.65 -3.82 2.55
C ARG A 143 14.36 -3.85 4.06
N PRO A 144 14.06 -5.02 4.66
CA PRO A 144 14.16 -6.37 4.07
C PRO A 144 13.18 -6.67 2.93
N ASP A 145 13.41 -7.74 2.16
CA ASP A 145 12.34 -8.23 1.26
C ASP A 145 11.22 -8.84 2.09
N GLY A 146 10.04 -9.00 1.51
CA GLY A 146 8.98 -9.80 2.10
C GLY A 146 7.87 -9.02 2.80
N PHE A 147 7.58 -7.82 2.32
CA PHE A 147 6.36 -7.09 2.67
C PHE A 147 5.26 -7.40 1.67
N PHE A 148 4.07 -7.74 2.16
CA PHE A 148 2.88 -7.95 1.33
C PHE A 148 1.64 -7.37 2.01
N LEU A 149 0.76 -6.78 1.19
CA LEU A 149 -0.63 -6.53 1.59
C LEU A 149 -1.55 -7.42 0.77
N GLY A 150 -2.57 -7.94 1.42
CA GLY A 150 -3.59 -8.74 0.75
C GLY A 150 -4.97 -8.59 1.37
N GLN A 151 -5.90 -9.37 0.84
CA GLN A 151 -7.27 -9.48 1.32
C GLN A 151 -7.74 -10.93 1.22
N TRP A 152 -8.77 -11.27 1.98
CA TRP A 152 -9.47 -12.53 1.79
C TRP A 152 -10.20 -12.51 0.44
N ARG A 153 -10.03 -13.57 -0.34
CA ARG A 153 -10.72 -13.80 -1.61
C ARG A 153 -11.40 -15.16 -1.57
N ASP A 154 -12.55 -15.25 -2.22
CA ASP A 154 -13.26 -16.52 -2.40
C ASP A 154 -12.59 -17.36 -3.48
N ASP A 155 -12.12 -18.54 -3.13
CA ASP A 155 -11.70 -19.59 -4.06
C ASP A 155 -12.76 -20.70 -4.13
N PRO A 156 -13.27 -21.07 -5.33
CA PRO A 156 -14.31 -22.08 -5.48
C PRO A 156 -13.96 -23.47 -4.94
N GLU A 157 -12.67 -23.81 -4.86
CA GLU A 157 -12.20 -25.14 -4.46
C GLU A 157 -11.70 -25.16 -3.01
N LEU A 158 -11.02 -24.09 -2.59
CA LEU A 158 -10.33 -24.02 -1.29
C LEU A 158 -11.10 -23.22 -0.23
N GLY A 159 -12.16 -22.51 -0.63
CA GLY A 159 -12.88 -21.54 0.20
C GLY A 159 -12.11 -20.22 0.28
N ASN A 160 -12.11 -19.57 1.44
CA ASN A 160 -11.37 -18.32 1.60
C ASN A 160 -9.85 -18.56 1.49
N VAL A 161 -9.21 -17.78 0.63
CA VAL A 161 -7.76 -17.74 0.42
C VAL A 161 -7.25 -16.31 0.57
N VAL A 162 -5.95 -16.14 0.80
CA VAL A 162 -5.33 -14.81 0.75
C VAL A 162 -5.02 -14.48 -0.70
N GLY A 163 -5.51 -13.33 -1.14
CA GLY A 163 -5.12 -12.71 -2.39
C GLY A 163 -4.19 -11.52 -2.12
N ILE A 164 -3.08 -11.43 -2.84
CA ILE A 164 -2.13 -10.31 -2.72
C ILE A 164 -2.58 -9.15 -3.60
N ASP A 165 -2.59 -7.96 -3.02
CA ASP A 165 -2.83 -6.68 -3.68
C ASP A 165 -1.50 -5.93 -3.90
N ILE A 166 -0.61 -5.95 -2.89
CA ILE A 166 0.70 -5.32 -2.92
C ILE A 166 1.78 -6.35 -2.65
N ASP A 167 2.76 -6.44 -3.56
CA ASP A 167 3.95 -7.29 -3.43
C ASP A 167 5.20 -6.41 -3.37
N GLY A 168 5.64 -6.08 -2.16
CA GLY A 168 6.83 -5.25 -1.90
C GLY A 168 8.16 -5.87 -2.34
N THR A 169 8.15 -7.10 -2.85
CA THR A 169 9.36 -7.71 -3.44
C THR A 169 9.57 -7.33 -4.90
N GLN A 170 8.58 -6.71 -5.54
CA GLN A 170 8.65 -6.26 -6.93
C GLN A 170 9.18 -4.82 -7.04
N PRO A 171 9.82 -4.45 -8.17
CA PRO A 171 10.20 -3.06 -8.45
C PRO A 171 9.02 -2.09 -8.49
N GLU A 172 7.84 -2.59 -8.85
CA GLU A 172 6.56 -1.87 -8.82
C GLU A 172 5.60 -2.64 -7.91
N PRO A 173 5.60 -2.36 -6.59
CA PRO A 173 4.84 -3.15 -5.62
C PRO A 173 3.33 -3.21 -5.87
N GLY A 174 2.75 -2.17 -6.48
CA GLY A 174 1.35 -2.11 -6.87
C GLY A 174 0.60 -0.91 -6.29
N ALA A 175 -0.72 -0.89 -6.48
CA ALA A 175 -1.61 0.13 -5.96
C ALA A 175 -2.99 -0.44 -5.61
N VAL A 176 -3.70 0.24 -4.70
CA VAL A 176 -5.08 -0.08 -4.30
C VAL A 176 -5.98 1.12 -4.59
N GLU A 177 -7.17 0.88 -5.15
CA GLU A 177 -8.20 1.91 -5.32
C GLU A 177 -9.22 1.87 -4.18
N LEU A 178 -9.35 2.99 -3.47
CA LEU A 178 -10.24 3.17 -2.34
C LEU A 178 -11.31 4.19 -2.72
N ARG A 179 -12.59 3.81 -2.65
CA ARG A 179 -13.66 4.79 -2.82
C ARG A 179 -13.62 5.80 -1.65
N PRO A 180 -14.17 7.01 -1.83
CA PRO A 180 -14.42 7.92 -0.71
C PRO A 180 -15.34 7.27 0.34
N GLY A 181 -15.10 7.55 1.63
CA GLY A 181 -15.89 7.00 2.73
C GLY A 181 -15.57 5.55 3.12
N VAL A 182 -14.39 5.04 2.78
CA VAL A 182 -13.97 3.67 3.10
C VAL A 182 -13.24 3.63 4.44
N HIS A 183 -13.59 2.64 5.25
CA HIS A 183 -12.79 2.13 6.37
C HIS A 183 -12.64 0.63 6.20
N ALA A 184 -11.44 0.17 5.85
CA ALA A 184 -11.17 -1.25 5.57
C ALA A 184 -9.81 -1.67 6.14
N HIS A 185 -9.67 -2.95 6.47
CA HIS A 185 -8.39 -3.51 6.96
C HIS A 185 -7.85 -4.55 5.99
N PRO A 186 -6.73 -4.26 5.28
CA PRO A 186 -6.01 -5.28 4.53
C PRO A 186 -5.29 -6.22 5.50
N LEU A 187 -4.86 -7.37 4.98
CA LEU A 187 -3.98 -8.29 5.67
C LEU A 187 -2.53 -7.87 5.43
N TRP A 188 -1.79 -7.62 6.49
CA TRP A 188 -0.37 -7.29 6.49
C TRP A 188 0.46 -8.55 6.70
N PHE A 189 1.50 -8.73 5.88
CA PHE A 189 2.46 -9.81 6.05
C PHE A 189 3.88 -9.27 5.92
N PHE A 190 4.70 -9.60 6.90
CA PHE A 190 6.16 -9.49 6.82
C PHE A 190 6.76 -10.89 6.97
N THR A 191 7.65 -11.26 6.06
CA THR A 191 8.29 -12.59 6.07
C THR A 191 9.68 -12.59 6.71
N GLU A 192 10.23 -11.41 6.99
CA GLU A 192 11.56 -11.23 7.59
C GLU A 192 11.47 -10.18 8.71
N GLU A 193 12.32 -10.32 9.71
CA GLU A 193 12.50 -9.29 10.73
C GLU A 193 13.36 -8.13 10.20
N GLY A 194 13.14 -6.93 10.72
CA GLY A 194 13.98 -5.77 10.41
C GLY A 194 13.17 -4.49 10.28
N VAL A 195 13.77 -3.50 9.61
CA VAL A 195 13.20 -2.17 9.42
C VAL A 195 12.85 -1.98 7.96
N TYR A 196 11.56 -1.92 7.64
CA TYR A 196 11.05 -1.64 6.31
C TYR A 196 10.77 -0.13 6.16
N ARG A 197 11.08 0.44 4.99
CA ARG A 197 10.59 1.78 4.61
C ARG A 197 9.59 1.62 3.49
N ILE A 198 8.36 2.04 3.73
CA ILE A 198 7.24 1.83 2.82
C ILE A 198 6.82 3.21 2.33
N ARG A 199 7.20 3.56 1.11
CA ARG A 199 6.82 4.82 0.48
C ARG A 199 5.47 4.66 -0.19
N LEU A 200 4.51 5.48 0.23
CA LEU A 200 3.12 5.43 -0.22
C LEU A 200 2.70 6.81 -0.72
N GLU A 201 2.18 6.87 -1.94
CA GLU A 201 1.46 8.04 -2.46
C GLU A 201 -0.04 7.78 -2.38
N MET A 202 -0.80 8.71 -1.81
CA MET A 202 -2.25 8.76 -1.97
C MET A 202 -2.59 9.85 -2.98
N SER A 203 -3.43 9.52 -3.96
CA SER A 203 -3.80 10.48 -5.01
C SER A 203 -5.25 10.36 -5.44
N ALA A 204 -5.82 11.44 -5.95
CA ALA A 204 -7.16 11.45 -6.55
C ALA A 204 -7.27 12.57 -7.58
N THR A 205 -8.28 12.50 -8.45
CA THR A 205 -8.69 13.63 -9.28
C THR A 205 -9.89 14.31 -8.64
N LEU A 206 -9.80 15.60 -8.36
CA LEU A 206 -10.88 16.42 -7.84
C LEU A 206 -12.04 16.51 -8.84
N SER A 207 -13.22 16.90 -8.37
CA SER A 207 -14.39 17.15 -9.22
C SER A 207 -14.19 18.36 -10.16
N THR A 208 -13.21 19.22 -9.86
CA THR A 208 -12.73 20.29 -10.74
C THR A 208 -11.89 19.77 -11.91
N GLY A 209 -11.42 18.51 -11.85
CA GLY A 209 -10.55 17.88 -12.84
C GLY A 209 -9.06 17.92 -12.52
N GLU A 210 -8.67 18.59 -11.43
CA GLU A 210 -7.28 18.67 -10.96
C GLU A 210 -6.85 17.38 -10.26
N ARG A 211 -5.63 16.88 -10.55
CA ARG A 211 -5.02 15.77 -9.81
C ARG A 211 -4.35 16.33 -8.56
N VAL A 212 -4.65 15.72 -7.42
CA VAL A 212 -4.00 16.01 -6.13
C VAL A 212 -3.38 14.73 -5.60
N ALA A 213 -2.25 14.86 -4.93
CA ALA A 213 -1.53 13.75 -4.36
C ALA A 213 -0.74 14.21 -3.13
N ASP A 214 -0.45 13.26 -2.25
CA ASP A 214 0.48 13.45 -1.15
C ASP A 214 1.23 12.14 -0.90
N THR A 215 2.49 12.23 -0.49
CA THR A 215 3.40 11.09 -0.32
C THR A 215 4.03 11.11 1.05
N GLY A 216 4.08 9.92 1.67
CA GLY A 216 4.80 9.72 2.92
C GLY A 216 5.51 8.37 2.94
N THR A 217 6.54 8.29 3.79
CA THR A 217 7.34 7.09 4.00
C THR A 217 7.09 6.56 5.41
N LEU A 218 6.34 5.47 5.50
CA LEU A 218 6.11 4.75 6.75
C LEU A 218 7.35 3.94 7.14
N THR A 219 7.60 3.85 8.44
CA THR A 219 8.60 2.95 9.01
C THR A 219 7.91 1.79 9.70
N ALA A 220 8.11 0.56 9.20
CA ALA A 220 7.69 -0.64 9.92
C ALA A 220 8.90 -1.32 10.55
N VAL A 221 8.85 -1.54 11.86
CA VAL A 221 9.85 -2.30 12.62
C VAL A 221 9.23 -3.65 12.95
N VAL A 222 9.92 -4.73 12.59
CA VAL A 222 9.37 -6.09 12.61
C VAL A 222 10.24 -7.00 13.45
N GLY A 223 9.63 -7.78 14.33
CA GLY A 223 10.29 -8.79 15.15
C GLY A 223 11.03 -8.21 16.36
N ASP A 224 12.20 -8.77 16.68
CA ASP A 224 12.98 -8.40 17.87
C ASP A 224 13.80 -7.10 17.70
N THR A 225 13.60 -6.36 16.60
CA THR A 225 14.31 -5.10 16.31
C THR A 225 13.85 -4.00 17.28
N ASP A 226 14.79 -3.33 17.94
CA ASP A 226 14.46 -2.23 18.85
C ASP A 226 14.05 -0.97 18.06
N PRO A 227 12.77 -0.53 18.13
CA PRO A 227 12.33 0.66 17.40
C PRO A 227 13.05 1.92 17.86
N ASP A 228 13.51 2.02 19.12
CA ASP A 228 14.18 3.21 19.67
C ASP A 228 15.55 3.49 19.06
N GLU A 229 16.17 2.50 18.43
CA GLU A 229 17.43 2.65 17.69
C GLU A 229 17.22 3.04 16.21
N VAL A 230 15.97 3.09 15.74
CA VAL A 230 15.65 3.34 14.33
C VAL A 230 15.54 4.83 14.04
N GLU A 231 16.39 5.31 13.13
CA GLU A 231 16.29 6.66 12.57
C GLU A 231 15.04 6.78 11.69
N LEU A 232 14.34 7.91 11.73
CA LEU A 232 13.21 8.19 10.84
C LEU A 232 13.69 8.60 9.43
N PRO A 233 12.90 8.39 8.37
CA PRO A 233 13.21 8.95 7.06
C PRO A 233 13.29 10.48 7.14
N ALA A 234 13.93 11.11 6.15
CA ALA A 234 13.85 12.56 6.02
C ALA A 234 12.37 12.99 5.87
N PRO A 235 11.98 14.22 6.27
CA PRO A 235 10.64 14.69 6.00
C PRO A 235 10.50 14.79 4.48
N GLU A 236 9.37 14.38 3.96
CA GLU A 236 9.03 14.61 2.58
C GLU A 236 8.24 15.91 2.54
N GLU A 237 8.66 16.85 1.68
CA GLU A 237 7.76 17.96 1.37
C GLU A 237 6.65 17.42 0.47
N PRO A 238 5.40 17.89 0.60
CA PRO A 238 4.31 17.48 -0.27
C PRO A 238 4.75 17.62 -1.73
N GLY A 239 4.84 16.48 -2.41
CA GLY A 239 5.29 16.44 -3.79
C GLY A 239 4.26 17.13 -4.69
N GLU A 240 4.70 17.99 -5.60
CA GLU A 240 3.88 18.29 -6.78
C GLU A 240 3.61 16.95 -7.50
N PRO A 241 2.37 16.65 -7.90
CA PRO A 241 2.05 15.38 -8.53
C PRO A 241 2.98 15.15 -9.71
N GLU A 242 3.63 13.99 -9.78
CA GLU A 242 4.46 13.66 -10.95
C GLU A 242 3.57 13.71 -12.19
N GLU A 243 3.84 14.67 -13.09
CA GLU A 243 3.15 14.74 -14.37
C GLU A 243 3.48 13.45 -15.15
N PRO A 244 2.49 12.79 -15.75
CA PRO A 244 2.75 11.62 -16.58
C PRO A 244 3.73 12.03 -17.70
N GLU A 245 4.84 11.29 -17.83
CA GLU A 245 5.85 11.59 -18.86
C GLU A 245 5.17 11.70 -20.23
N GLU A 246 5.21 12.89 -20.82
CA GLU A 246 4.72 13.10 -22.18
C GLU A 246 5.49 12.18 -23.14
N PRO A 247 4.82 11.45 -24.04
CA PRO A 247 5.52 10.60 -25.00
C PRO A 247 6.44 11.47 -25.87
N GLU A 248 7.74 11.18 -25.88
CA GLU A 248 8.69 11.91 -26.70
C GLU A 248 8.24 11.93 -28.17
N GLU A 249 8.07 13.14 -28.73
CA GLU A 249 7.75 13.30 -30.14
C GLU A 249 8.84 12.65 -31.03
N PRO A 250 8.48 11.93 -32.10
CA PRO A 250 9.46 11.38 -33.01
C PRO A 250 10.17 12.52 -33.75
N GLY A 251 11.44 12.73 -33.43
CA GLY A 251 12.27 13.75 -34.05
C GLY A 251 12.29 13.65 -35.58
N ASP A 252 11.99 14.78 -36.22
CA ASP A 252 12.11 15.01 -37.66
C ASP A 252 13.52 14.66 -38.17
N ALA A 253 13.60 13.66 -39.04
CA ALA A 253 14.77 13.40 -39.87
C ALA A 253 14.50 13.90 -41.30
N ASP A 254 14.98 15.10 -41.61
CA ASP A 254 15.04 15.63 -42.97
C ASP A 254 16.31 15.16 -43.70
N GLY A 255 16.13 14.71 -44.94
CA GLY A 255 17.00 15.04 -46.07
C GLY A 255 18.28 14.23 -46.29
N GLY A 256 18.20 13.16 -47.09
CA GLY A 256 19.37 12.49 -47.67
C GLY A 256 19.04 11.71 -48.95
N GLU A 257 18.87 12.42 -50.06
CA GLU A 257 18.58 11.86 -51.39
C GLU A 257 19.84 11.31 -52.10
N ALA A 258 19.66 10.15 -52.76
CA ALA A 258 20.14 9.77 -54.11
C ALA A 258 21.09 8.56 -54.23
N GLY A 259 20.61 7.53 -54.94
CA GLY A 259 21.45 6.77 -55.88
C GLY A 259 21.08 5.30 -56.16
N GLY A 260 20.27 5.06 -57.21
CA GLY A 260 20.65 4.12 -58.30
C GLY A 260 20.24 2.64 -58.27
N ALA A 261 19.12 2.34 -58.95
CA ALA A 261 18.85 1.27 -59.93
C ALA A 261 19.27 -0.21 -59.72
N GLY A 262 18.28 -1.11 -59.87
CA GLY A 262 18.47 -2.54 -60.18
C GLY A 262 17.14 -3.30 -60.33
N ASP A 263 16.82 -3.70 -61.56
CA ASP A 263 15.59 -4.35 -62.05
C ASP A 263 15.48 -5.86 -61.74
N SER A 264 14.23 -6.35 -61.60
CA SER A 264 13.64 -7.51 -62.30
C SER A 264 12.86 -8.55 -61.46
N GLY A 265 11.62 -8.80 -61.93
CA GLY A 265 10.81 -10.02 -61.75
C GLY A 265 9.88 -10.03 -60.53
N GLY A 266 8.57 -10.22 -60.60
CA GLY A 266 7.68 -10.68 -61.66
C GLY A 266 6.59 -11.56 -61.05
N SER A 267 5.33 -11.30 -61.42
CA SER A 267 4.16 -12.20 -61.41
C SER A 267 3.12 -12.10 -60.27
N ALA A 268 2.06 -11.35 -60.58
CA ALA A 268 0.66 -11.78 -60.71
C ALA A 268 -0.12 -12.40 -59.53
N GLY A 269 -1.33 -11.84 -59.31
CA GLY A 269 -2.45 -12.46 -58.59
C GLY A 269 -3.41 -11.47 -57.91
N THR A 270 -3.98 -10.50 -58.64
CA THR A 270 -5.45 -10.34 -58.87
C THR A 270 -6.44 -10.71 -57.75
N SER A 271 -7.17 -9.66 -57.32
CA SER A 271 -8.64 -9.57 -57.08
C SER A 271 -9.23 -10.28 -55.84
N ALA A 272 -10.20 -9.74 -55.10
CA ALA A 272 -11.07 -8.56 -55.26
C ALA A 272 -11.53 -8.09 -53.87
N GLY A 273 -11.90 -6.82 -53.76
CA GLY A 273 -12.61 -6.25 -52.62
C GLY A 273 -14.04 -5.89 -52.98
N GLU A 274 -14.92 -5.91 -51.99
CA GLU A 274 -16.25 -5.29 -51.85
C GLU A 274 -16.67 -5.61 -50.39
N GLY A 275 -17.22 -4.76 -49.54
CA GLY A 275 -17.78 -3.42 -49.62
C GLY A 275 -18.84 -3.29 -48.52
N ALA A 276 -18.73 -2.26 -47.68
CA ALA A 276 -19.78 -1.55 -46.95
C ALA A 276 -20.61 -2.18 -45.79
N ALA A 277 -20.55 -1.46 -44.66
CA ALA A 277 -21.66 -0.91 -43.85
C ALA A 277 -22.56 -1.83 -42.98
N GLY A 278 -22.70 -1.43 -41.70
CA GLY A 278 -23.84 -1.78 -40.85
C GLY A 278 -23.58 -1.62 -39.35
N GLY A 279 -23.99 -0.50 -38.75
CA GLY A 279 -24.06 -0.29 -37.30
C GLY A 279 -25.21 -1.08 -36.62
N PRO A 280 -25.33 -0.99 -35.28
CA PRO A 280 -25.88 -2.05 -34.42
C PRO A 280 -27.38 -1.90 -34.13
N PRO A 281 -28.00 -2.87 -33.44
CA PRO A 281 -29.16 -2.61 -32.61
C PRO A 281 -28.85 -2.71 -31.11
N ALA A 282 -29.41 -1.75 -30.39
CA ALA A 282 -29.60 -1.74 -28.95
C ALA A 282 -30.63 -2.80 -28.52
N ASP A 283 -30.49 -3.29 -27.29
CA ASP A 283 -31.60 -3.95 -26.60
C ASP A 283 -31.90 -3.19 -25.30
N THR A 284 -33.19 -2.93 -25.12
CA THR A 284 -33.79 -2.17 -24.04
C THR A 284 -34.65 -3.13 -23.23
N SER A 285 -34.46 -3.21 -21.93
CA SER A 285 -35.53 -3.70 -21.04
C SER A 285 -35.59 -2.88 -19.77
N ALA A 286 -36.82 -2.58 -19.39
CA ALA A 286 -37.22 -1.56 -18.43
C ALA A 286 -37.78 -2.19 -17.14
N GLY A 287 -37.40 -1.60 -16.00
CA GLY A 287 -38.20 -1.51 -14.76
C GLY A 287 -38.46 -2.78 -13.94
N PRO A 288 -38.96 -2.65 -12.69
CA PRO A 288 -39.69 -1.49 -12.17
C PRO A 288 -39.13 -0.86 -10.87
N SER A 289 -39.63 0.35 -10.66
CA SER A 289 -39.53 1.24 -9.50
C SER A 289 -40.17 0.68 -8.23
N ASN A 290 -39.66 1.09 -7.07
CA ASN A 290 -40.45 1.23 -5.85
C ASN A 290 -40.03 2.50 -5.08
N VAL A 291 -41.05 3.18 -4.55
CA VAL A 291 -41.01 4.47 -3.85
C VAL A 291 -41.38 4.26 -2.38
N GLY A 292 -40.76 5.03 -1.50
CA GLY A 292 -41.19 5.32 -0.12
C GLY A 292 -40.14 4.91 0.92
N ASP A 293 -39.93 5.60 2.04
CA ASP A 293 -40.34 6.89 2.58
C ASP A 293 -39.40 7.14 3.81
N SER A 294 -39.29 8.39 4.20
CA SER A 294 -38.55 9.05 5.28
C SER A 294 -38.41 8.36 6.65
N GLY A 295 -37.32 8.69 7.37
CA GLY A 295 -37.23 8.48 8.84
C GLY A 295 -35.83 8.56 9.49
N THR A 296 -35.41 9.77 9.89
CA THR A 296 -34.62 10.14 11.10
C THR A 296 -33.56 9.19 11.71
N GLY A 297 -32.30 9.64 11.66
CA GLY A 297 -31.33 9.81 12.78
C GLY A 297 -30.99 8.63 13.71
N ASP A 298 -29.73 8.20 13.68
CA ASP A 298 -28.79 8.19 14.82
C ASP A 298 -27.39 7.90 14.26
N SER A 299 -26.40 8.74 14.59
CA SER A 299 -24.99 8.54 14.24
C SER A 299 -24.39 7.53 15.21
N SER A 300 -24.51 6.26 14.87
CA SER A 300 -23.82 5.16 15.54
C SER A 300 -22.79 4.59 14.56
N GLY A 301 -21.51 4.65 14.93
CA GLY A 301 -20.36 4.24 14.11
C GLY A 301 -20.58 2.92 13.40
N GLU A 302 -20.37 2.93 12.09
CA GLU A 302 -20.32 1.73 11.26
C GLU A 302 -19.14 0.86 11.72
N LEU A 303 -19.36 -0.44 11.77
CA LEU A 303 -18.31 -1.41 12.09
C LEU A 303 -17.39 -1.54 10.88
N ALA A 304 -16.07 -1.49 11.09
CA ALA A 304 -15.08 -1.65 10.03
C ALA A 304 -15.34 -2.92 9.19
N GLU A 305 -15.30 -2.77 7.87
CA GLU A 305 -15.55 -3.85 6.92
C GLU A 305 -14.30 -4.74 6.82
N THR A 306 -14.40 -5.98 7.30
CA THR A 306 -13.35 -6.98 7.10
C THR A 306 -13.57 -7.68 5.76
N GLY A 307 -12.97 -7.10 4.71
CA GLY A 307 -12.69 -7.68 3.38
C GLY A 307 -13.56 -8.83 2.88
N SER A 308 -14.55 -8.50 2.06
CA SER A 308 -15.00 -9.32 0.92
C SER A 308 -15.72 -8.36 -0.04
N ASP A 309 -15.40 -8.44 -1.33
CA ASP A 309 -15.83 -7.50 -2.39
C ASP A 309 -17.11 -6.72 -2.10
N ALA A 310 -16.97 -5.39 -2.07
CA ALA A 310 -18.04 -4.45 -1.85
C ALA A 310 -19.15 -4.58 -2.92
N VAL A 311 -20.11 -5.47 -2.63
CA VAL A 311 -21.50 -5.35 -3.05
C VAL A 311 -22.28 -5.06 -1.80
N LEU A 312 -22.57 -3.77 -1.60
CA LEU A 312 -23.53 -3.29 -0.61
C LEU A 312 -24.89 -3.99 -0.83
N LEU A 313 -25.14 -5.04 -0.06
CA LEU A 313 -26.48 -5.47 0.31
C LEU A 313 -26.55 -5.45 1.82
N GLY A 314 -27.23 -4.43 2.34
CA GLY A 314 -27.35 -4.19 3.77
C GLY A 314 -27.87 -5.40 4.55
N GLY A 315 -27.33 -5.54 5.76
CA GLY A 315 -27.89 -6.35 6.83
C GLY A 315 -27.18 -7.67 7.07
N GLY A 316 -26.43 -7.74 8.17
CA GLY A 316 -26.22 -8.98 8.90
C GLY A 316 -24.78 -9.31 9.26
N ALA A 317 -24.14 -8.54 10.15
CA ALA A 317 -23.05 -9.08 10.95
C ALA A 317 -23.61 -10.07 11.98
N LEU A 318 -23.72 -11.35 11.60
CA LEU A 318 -23.92 -12.43 12.54
C LEU A 318 -23.30 -13.74 12.02
N LEU A 319 -22.49 -14.35 12.91
CA LEU A 319 -22.03 -15.76 12.96
C LEU A 319 -20.64 -16.07 12.39
N LEU A 320 -19.62 -16.12 13.26
CA LEU A 320 -18.66 -17.24 13.33
C LEU A 320 -18.10 -17.41 14.76
N LEU A 321 -18.91 -17.98 15.66
CA LEU A 321 -18.45 -18.56 16.94
C LEU A 321 -18.88 -20.03 17.02
N THR A 322 -18.21 -20.94 16.32
CA THR A 322 -18.32 -22.39 16.62
C THR A 322 -17.06 -23.20 16.27
N ALA A 323 -15.90 -22.83 16.82
CA ALA A 323 -14.76 -23.78 16.87
C ALA A 323 -13.77 -23.50 18.03
N GLY A 324 -14.25 -23.05 19.19
CA GLY A 324 -13.36 -22.78 20.35
C GLY A 324 -13.90 -23.22 21.72
N ALA A 325 -15.22 -23.40 21.87
CA ALA A 325 -15.82 -23.71 23.17
C ALA A 325 -15.72 -25.19 23.59
N GLY A 326 -15.38 -26.10 22.68
CA GLY A 326 -15.33 -27.54 22.95
C GLY A 326 -14.11 -28.00 23.77
N LEU A 327 -12.97 -27.32 23.67
CA LEU A 327 -11.71 -27.78 24.27
C LEU A 327 -11.55 -27.31 25.73
N VAL A 328 -12.07 -26.13 26.08
CA VAL A 328 -11.93 -25.55 27.43
C VAL A 328 -12.81 -26.27 28.47
N ALA A 329 -13.97 -26.81 28.07
CA ALA A 329 -14.86 -27.53 28.98
C ALA A 329 -14.33 -28.91 29.40
N VAL A 330 -13.49 -29.55 28.58
CA VAL A 330 -12.94 -30.89 28.87
C VAL A 330 -11.74 -30.82 29.84
N ILE A 331 -10.95 -29.75 29.79
CA ILE A 331 -9.78 -29.57 30.67
C ILE A 331 -10.23 -29.25 32.11
N ARG A 332 -11.27 -28.41 32.30
CA ARG A 332 -11.81 -28.11 33.64
C ARG A 332 -12.46 -29.30 34.36
N ARG A 333 -12.91 -30.33 33.62
CA ARG A 333 -13.56 -31.52 34.22
C ARG A 333 -12.57 -32.57 34.70
N ARG A 334 -11.32 -32.57 34.20
CA ARG A 334 -10.27 -33.52 34.60
C ARG A 334 -9.44 -33.09 35.81
N GLN A 335 -9.49 -31.82 36.21
CA GLN A 335 -8.77 -31.35 37.41
C GLN A 335 -9.60 -31.45 38.71
N ARG A 336 -10.92 -31.63 38.64
CA ARG A 336 -11.79 -31.80 39.83
C ARG A 336 -11.89 -33.23 40.35
N THR A 337 -11.29 -34.23 39.70
CA THR A 337 -11.33 -35.64 40.14
C THR A 337 -9.99 -36.15 40.69
N ARG A 338 -9.05 -35.25 41.02
CA ARG A 338 -7.76 -35.62 41.66
C ARG A 338 -7.53 -35.00 43.04
N ILE A 339 -8.54 -34.36 43.62
CA ILE A 339 -8.54 -33.96 45.03
C ILE A 339 -9.88 -34.40 45.60
N ASP A 340 -9.95 -35.66 45.99
CA ASP A 340 -10.76 -36.23 47.08
C ASP A 340 -10.40 -37.73 47.22
#